data_AF-A0A1I5G3X0-F1
#
_entry.id   AF-A0A1I5G3X0-F1
#
_cell.length_a   1.000
_cell.length_b   1.000
_cell.length_c   1.000
_cell.angle_alpha   90.00
_cell.angle_beta   90.00
_cell.angle_gamma   90.00
#
_symmetry.space_group_name_H-M   'P 1'
#
loop_
_entity.id
_entity.type
_entity.pdbx_description
1 polymer ?
#
loop_
_entity_poly.entity_id
_entity_poly.type
_entity_poly.pdbx_seq_one_letter_code
_entity_poly.pdbx_strand_id
1 'polypeptide(L)'
;MDWRPLFAPWGELMSGRRPIALVAVLAFALSACSSTADVPPPGTAPTSVPAPTSTSAPARKNIAYTKPGTKLKIGEKAVVPFTTGSSPVGAVGITATRIDRGTEAEVAQLNLGDDLPGLVPFYVQVTVSNETGDDFSAARVIGIRGLLKDGSKGRIGLSADSPKCHSDATGDFTAKGATYGTCTMELAVPGATVTGAKYDDGYAWLAKGTDYQANPIGWQP
;
A
#
# COMPACT_ATOMS: atom_id res chain seq x y z
N MET A 1 -26.39 45.54 19.68
CA MET A 1 -26.57 44.70 18.48
C MET A 1 -25.96 43.36 18.77
N ASP A 2 -26.84 42.37 18.91
CA ASP A 2 -26.62 40.98 19.28
C ASP A 2 -26.18 40.17 18.05
N TRP A 3 -25.21 39.27 18.17
CA TRP A 3 -24.93 38.24 17.15
C TRP A 3 -24.57 36.92 17.85
N ARG A 4 -25.57 36.04 17.95
CA ARG A 4 -25.46 34.68 18.47
C ARG A 4 -25.25 33.70 17.29
N PRO A 5 -24.38 32.68 17.43
CA PRO A 5 -24.24 31.62 16.44
C PRO A 5 -25.36 30.57 16.56
N LEU A 6 -25.83 30.10 15.40
CA LEU A 6 -26.77 28.99 15.22
C LEU A 6 -26.04 27.65 15.42
N PHE A 7 -26.28 26.99 16.55
CA PHE A 7 -26.10 25.55 16.72
C PHE A 7 -27.49 24.91 16.81
N ALA A 8 -27.81 24.03 15.86
CA ALA A 8 -29.00 23.19 15.91
C ALA A 8 -28.64 21.83 16.55
N PRO A 9 -29.31 21.41 17.64
CA PRO A 9 -29.21 20.04 18.14
C PRO A 9 -30.27 19.16 17.48
N TRP A 10 -29.85 18.02 16.92
CA TRP A 10 -30.75 16.96 16.51
C TRP A 10 -31.23 16.21 17.76
N GLY A 11 -32.54 16.21 17.95
CA GLY A 11 -33.21 15.64 19.11
C GLY A 11 -33.31 14.11 19.08
N GLU A 12 -33.18 13.53 20.28
CA GLU A 12 -33.73 12.24 20.68
C GLU A 12 -35.24 12.18 20.44
N LEU A 13 -35.75 11.05 19.95
CA LEU A 13 -37.15 10.67 20.23
C LEU A 13 -37.38 9.14 20.16
N MET A 14 -37.50 8.59 21.37
CA MET A 14 -38.50 7.62 21.83
C MET A 14 -38.39 6.12 21.49
N SER A 15 -38.00 5.40 22.55
CA SER A 15 -38.39 4.04 22.92
C SER A 15 -39.92 3.92 23.16
N GLY A 16 -40.53 2.85 22.66
CA GLY A 16 -41.95 2.54 22.89
C GLY A 16 -42.33 1.10 22.55
N ARG A 17 -42.30 0.21 23.56
CA ARG A 17 -42.91 -1.14 23.55
C ARG A 17 -44.44 -1.03 23.49
N ARG A 18 -45.12 -1.91 22.75
CA ARG A 18 -46.03 -2.97 23.28
C ARG A 18 -46.74 -3.79 22.17
N PRO A 19 -47.20 -5.02 22.49
CA PRO A 19 -47.45 -6.11 21.56
C PRO A 19 -48.93 -6.29 21.18
N ILE A 20 -49.21 -6.99 20.09
CA ILE A 20 -50.54 -7.54 19.78
C ILE A 20 -50.40 -9.05 19.53
N ALA A 21 -51.01 -9.82 20.42
CA ALA A 21 -51.31 -11.23 20.23
C ALA A 21 -52.78 -11.37 19.82
N LEU A 22 -53.09 -12.26 18.88
CA LEU A 22 -54.42 -12.83 18.68
C LEU A 22 -54.28 -14.29 18.21
N VAL A 23 -54.93 -15.16 18.97
CA VAL A 23 -55.02 -16.63 18.92
C VAL A 23 -56.31 -16.97 18.16
N ALA A 24 -56.36 -17.93 17.23
CA ALA A 24 -56.91 -19.30 17.36
C ALA A 24 -57.67 -19.60 16.02
N VAL A 25 -57.71 -20.80 15.43
CA VAL A 25 -58.58 -21.91 15.80
C VAL A 25 -58.42 -23.10 14.80
N LEU A 26 -58.34 -24.29 15.39
CA LEU A 26 -58.74 -25.66 14.99
C LEU A 26 -58.30 -26.39 13.71
N ALA A 27 -57.94 -27.65 13.98
CA ALA A 27 -57.54 -28.76 13.14
C ALA A 27 -58.72 -29.51 12.47
N PHE A 28 -58.43 -30.21 11.38
CA PHE A 28 -59.03 -31.51 11.07
C PHE A 28 -57.99 -32.42 10.40
N ALA A 29 -57.77 -33.59 11.00
CA ALA A 29 -56.94 -34.65 10.49
C ALA A 29 -57.72 -35.50 9.49
N LEU A 30 -57.08 -35.90 8.38
CA LEU A 30 -57.36 -37.17 7.72
C LEU A 30 -56.06 -37.74 7.16
N SER A 31 -55.70 -38.87 7.75
CA SER A 31 -54.71 -39.84 7.34
C SER A 31 -55.03 -40.42 5.96
N ALA A 32 -54.07 -40.36 5.04
CA ALA A 32 -53.93 -41.33 3.96
C ALA A 32 -52.43 -41.55 3.73
N CYS A 33 -51.90 -42.56 4.41
CA CYS A 33 -50.60 -43.14 4.11
C CYS A 33 -50.86 -44.27 3.11
N SER A 34 -50.36 -44.16 1.88
CA SER A 34 -50.11 -45.34 1.06
C SER A 34 -48.87 -45.12 0.21
N SER A 35 -47.86 -45.90 0.58
CA SER A 35 -46.48 -46.04 0.14
C SER A 35 -46.20 -45.77 -1.34
N THR A 36 -45.25 -44.85 -1.59
CA THR A 36 -44.16 -45.03 -2.57
C THR A 36 -43.00 -44.16 -2.10
N ALA A 37 -41.80 -44.73 -2.07
CA ALA A 37 -40.59 -44.11 -1.55
C ALA A 37 -40.20 -42.88 -2.36
N ASP A 38 -40.01 -41.74 -1.70
CA ASP A 38 -39.34 -40.58 -2.29
C ASP A 38 -38.36 -39.94 -1.30
N VAL A 39 -37.20 -39.63 -1.85
CA VAL A 39 -35.96 -39.21 -1.20
C VAL A 39 -36.12 -37.77 -0.66
N PRO A 40 -35.59 -37.44 0.53
CA PRO A 40 -35.61 -36.06 1.01
C PRO A 40 -34.76 -35.15 0.09
N PRO A 41 -35.23 -33.94 -0.25
CA PRO A 41 -34.46 -33.00 -1.06
C PRO A 41 -33.18 -32.61 -0.28
N PRO A 42 -32.00 -32.62 -0.93
CA PRO A 42 -30.77 -32.27 -0.24
C PRO A 42 -30.79 -30.80 0.16
N GLY A 43 -30.53 -30.56 1.45
CA GLY A 43 -30.34 -29.24 2.01
C GLY A 43 -29.21 -28.51 1.30
N THR A 44 -29.50 -27.28 0.88
CA THR A 44 -28.53 -26.37 0.28
C THR A 44 -27.50 -25.99 1.34
N ALA A 45 -26.32 -26.61 1.26
CA ALA A 45 -25.14 -26.18 2.00
C ALA A 45 -24.81 -24.71 1.64
N PRO A 46 -24.28 -23.91 2.58
CA PRO A 46 -23.81 -22.57 2.25
C PRO A 46 -22.69 -22.67 1.20
N THR A 47 -22.97 -22.16 0.01
CA THR A 47 -21.99 -22.02 -1.08
C THR A 47 -20.80 -21.23 -0.57
N SER A 48 -19.68 -21.92 -0.36
CA SER A 48 -18.41 -21.27 -0.08
C SER A 48 -17.98 -20.51 -1.33
N VAL A 49 -17.97 -19.18 -1.23
CA VAL A 49 -17.39 -18.31 -2.25
C VAL A 49 -15.89 -18.64 -2.32
N PRO A 50 -15.32 -18.99 -3.49
CA PRO A 50 -13.89 -19.20 -3.59
C PRO A 50 -13.19 -17.88 -3.27
N ALA A 51 -12.19 -17.91 -2.38
CA ALA A 51 -11.27 -16.79 -2.22
C ALA A 51 -10.64 -16.45 -3.58
N PRO A 52 -10.41 -15.17 -3.91
CA PRO A 52 -9.79 -14.81 -5.17
C PRO A 52 -8.43 -15.50 -5.27
N THR A 53 -8.29 -16.37 -6.26
CA THR A 53 -7.01 -16.95 -6.62
C THR A 53 -6.12 -15.82 -7.09
N SER A 54 -5.04 -15.53 -6.35
CA SER A 54 -3.99 -14.63 -6.80
C SER A 54 -3.38 -15.22 -8.08
N THR A 55 -3.90 -14.81 -9.24
CA THR A 55 -3.33 -15.17 -10.53
C THR A 55 -1.97 -14.47 -10.63
N SER A 56 -0.91 -15.22 -10.31
CA SER A 56 0.46 -14.75 -10.50
C SER A 56 0.65 -14.42 -11.98
N ALA A 57 0.84 -13.15 -12.32
CA ALA A 57 1.17 -12.75 -13.67
C ALA A 57 2.52 -13.39 -14.05
N PRO A 58 2.66 -13.91 -15.28
CA PRO A 58 3.86 -14.66 -15.64
C PRO A 58 5.09 -13.74 -15.63
N ALA A 59 5.97 -13.95 -14.66
CA ALA A 59 7.31 -13.36 -14.64
C ALA A 59 8.01 -13.63 -15.97
N ARG A 60 8.55 -12.60 -16.63
CA ARG A 60 9.46 -12.84 -17.77
C ARG A 60 10.69 -13.60 -17.29
N LYS A 61 10.97 -14.74 -17.91
CA LYS A 61 11.95 -15.74 -17.44
C LYS A 61 13.43 -15.31 -17.54
N ASN A 62 13.74 -14.13 -18.09
CA ASN A 62 15.10 -13.73 -18.46
C ASN A 62 15.57 -12.40 -17.82
N ILE A 63 15.00 -12.00 -16.68
CA ILE A 63 15.42 -10.78 -15.98
C ILE A 63 16.23 -11.18 -14.74
N ALA A 64 17.44 -10.64 -14.62
CA ALA A 64 18.28 -10.79 -13.43
C ALA A 64 17.86 -9.76 -12.38
N TYR A 65 16.96 -10.15 -11.49
CA TYR A 65 16.56 -9.32 -10.36
C TYR A 65 17.65 -9.27 -9.28
N THR A 66 17.75 -8.12 -8.60
CA THR A 66 18.57 -7.98 -7.40
C THR A 66 18.01 -8.89 -6.31
N LYS A 67 18.89 -9.67 -5.69
CA LYS A 67 18.50 -10.63 -4.65
C LYS A 67 17.93 -9.88 -3.43
N PRO A 68 16.86 -10.38 -2.78
CA PRO A 68 16.43 -9.87 -1.49
C PRO A 68 17.57 -9.85 -0.46
N GLY A 69 17.59 -8.86 0.42
CA GLY A 69 18.64 -8.66 1.43
C GLY A 69 19.96 -8.10 0.88
N THR A 70 20.04 -7.78 -0.42
CA THR A 70 21.25 -7.17 -1.00
C THR A 70 21.53 -5.82 -0.35
N LYS A 71 22.79 -5.61 0.04
CA LYS A 71 23.31 -4.34 0.54
C LYS A 71 24.08 -3.66 -0.57
N LEU A 72 23.56 -2.54 -1.02
CA LEU A 72 24.09 -1.69 -2.07
C LEU A 72 24.69 -0.42 -1.46
N LYS A 73 25.58 0.22 -2.21
CA LYS A 73 26.01 1.58 -1.91
C LYS A 73 25.04 2.60 -2.48
N ILE A 74 24.88 3.76 -1.84
CA ILE A 74 24.17 4.90 -2.44
C ILE A 74 24.75 5.16 -3.84
N GLY A 75 23.87 5.27 -4.84
CA GLY A 75 24.20 5.39 -6.26
C GLY A 75 24.23 4.06 -7.04
N GLU A 76 24.21 2.90 -6.39
CA GLU A 76 24.11 1.60 -7.08
C GLU A 76 22.65 1.26 -7.42
N LYS A 77 22.46 0.58 -8.56
CA LYS A 77 21.13 0.23 -9.09
C LYS A 77 20.69 -1.15 -8.61
N ALA A 78 19.47 -1.24 -8.08
CA ALA A 78 18.75 -2.50 -7.90
C ALA A 78 17.77 -2.72 -9.07
N VAL A 79 17.62 -3.95 -9.55
CA VAL A 79 16.60 -4.32 -10.54
C VAL A 79 15.52 -5.15 -9.86
N VAL A 80 14.27 -4.70 -9.93
CA VAL A 80 13.13 -5.29 -9.21
C VAL A 80 11.96 -5.53 -10.17
N PRO A 81 11.11 -6.54 -9.93
CA PRO A 81 9.92 -6.76 -10.74
C PRO A 81 8.93 -5.63 -10.54
N PHE A 82 8.21 -5.28 -11.61
CA PHE A 82 7.30 -4.15 -11.59
C PHE A 82 6.09 -4.39 -12.50
N THR A 83 4.96 -3.76 -12.15
CA THR A 83 3.71 -3.85 -12.91
C THR A 83 2.83 -2.63 -12.66
N THR A 84 1.90 -2.36 -13.59
CA THR A 84 0.80 -1.39 -13.46
C THR A 84 -0.47 -2.04 -12.88
N GLY A 85 -0.40 -3.30 -12.45
CA GLY A 85 -1.49 -4.06 -11.83
C GLY A 85 -2.20 -5.03 -12.78
N SER A 86 -2.45 -4.63 -14.03
CA SER A 86 -3.29 -5.42 -14.95
C SER A 86 -2.53 -6.15 -16.07
N SER A 87 -1.32 -5.70 -16.43
CA SER A 87 -0.37 -6.28 -17.41
C SER A 87 0.74 -5.25 -17.72
N PRO A 88 1.92 -5.65 -18.25
CA PRO A 88 2.68 -6.88 -18.03
C PRO A 88 3.58 -6.79 -16.78
N VAL A 89 4.21 -7.92 -16.44
CA VAL A 89 5.33 -7.98 -15.48
C VAL A 89 6.61 -7.60 -16.22
N GLY A 90 7.21 -6.49 -15.85
CA GLY A 90 8.55 -6.12 -16.29
C GLY A 90 9.46 -5.85 -15.12
N ALA A 91 10.45 -5.01 -15.36
CA ALA A 91 11.40 -4.65 -14.33
C ALA A 91 11.75 -3.18 -14.41
N VAL A 92 11.99 -2.61 -13.24
CA VAL A 92 12.52 -1.28 -13.09
C VAL A 92 13.84 -1.34 -12.34
N GLY A 93 14.73 -0.43 -12.70
CA GLY A 93 15.90 -0.11 -11.92
C GLY A 93 15.54 0.92 -10.88
N ILE A 94 15.99 0.74 -9.65
CA ILE A 94 15.84 1.70 -8.55
C ILE A 94 17.25 2.06 -8.08
N THR A 95 17.54 3.36 -8.04
CA THR A 95 18.81 3.88 -7.55
C THR A 95 18.53 4.96 -6.52
N ALA A 96 18.85 4.71 -5.24
CA ALA A 96 18.89 5.77 -4.23
C ALA A 96 20.12 6.64 -4.49
N THR A 97 19.92 7.89 -4.89
CA THR A 97 21.00 8.76 -5.39
C THR A 97 21.58 9.66 -4.32
N ARG A 98 20.74 10.21 -3.44
CA ARG A 98 21.14 11.18 -2.42
C ARG A 98 20.13 11.23 -1.28
N ILE A 99 20.59 11.64 -0.11
CA ILE A 99 19.75 11.86 1.06
C ILE A 99 20.01 13.27 1.58
N ASP A 100 18.97 14.08 1.62
CA ASP A 100 19.05 15.48 2.04
C ASP A 100 18.37 15.72 3.36
N ARG A 101 19.09 16.35 4.28
CA ARG A 101 18.50 16.83 5.52
C ARG A 101 17.76 18.15 5.25
N GLY A 102 16.47 18.17 5.58
CA GLY A 102 15.68 19.39 5.66
C GLY A 102 15.78 20.05 7.02
N THR A 103 14.75 20.84 7.36
CA THR A 103 14.69 21.59 8.62
C THR A 103 13.39 21.29 9.38
N GLU A 104 13.42 21.47 10.70
CA GLU A 104 12.22 21.31 11.54
C GLU A 104 11.10 22.28 11.12
N ALA A 105 11.46 23.48 10.65
CA ALA A 105 10.52 24.47 10.14
C ALA A 105 9.76 23.97 8.90
N GLU A 106 10.40 23.14 8.05
CA GLU A 106 9.71 22.50 6.92
C GLU A 106 8.62 21.53 7.41
N VAL A 107 8.87 20.76 8.46
CA VAL A 107 7.88 19.81 9.03
C VAL A 107 6.70 20.55 9.62
N ALA A 108 6.94 21.65 10.32
CA ALA A 108 5.89 22.48 10.91
C ALA A 108 4.91 23.02 9.85
N GLN A 109 5.38 23.27 8.62
CA GLN A 109 4.54 23.74 7.51
C GLN A 109 3.66 22.65 6.90
N LEU A 110 3.95 21.37 7.16
CA LEU A 110 3.21 20.24 6.56
C LEU A 110 1.90 19.91 7.29
N ASN A 111 1.58 20.60 8.40
CA ASN A 111 0.33 20.43 9.18
C ASN A 111 0.02 18.96 9.52
N LEU A 112 1.05 18.17 9.82
CA LEU A 112 0.95 16.72 10.01
C LEU A 112 0.46 16.32 11.42
N GLY A 113 -0.05 17.27 12.22
CA GLY A 113 -0.56 17.08 13.58
C GLY A 113 0.43 17.42 14.69
N ASP A 114 -0.06 17.44 15.93
CA ASP A 114 0.66 17.95 17.12
C ASP A 114 1.83 17.06 17.58
N ASP A 115 1.98 15.85 17.04
CA ASP A 115 2.96 14.84 17.48
C ASP A 115 4.33 14.93 16.81
N LEU A 116 4.60 15.99 16.04
CA LEU A 116 5.78 16.13 15.19
C LEU A 116 6.77 17.28 15.51
N PRO A 117 6.59 18.11 16.56
CA PRO A 117 7.61 19.08 16.96
C PRO A 117 9.00 18.43 17.14
N GLY A 118 10.02 19.11 16.64
CA GLY A 118 11.42 18.67 16.71
C GLY A 118 11.79 17.55 15.74
N LEU A 119 10.85 17.00 14.96
CA LEU A 119 11.23 16.05 13.92
C LEU A 119 11.94 16.77 12.76
N VAL A 120 12.94 16.10 12.22
CA VAL A 120 13.72 16.59 11.08
C VAL A 120 13.38 15.74 9.86
N PRO A 121 13.05 16.35 8.71
CA PRO A 121 12.78 15.61 7.49
C PRO A 121 14.10 15.27 6.79
N PHE A 122 14.17 14.06 6.26
CA PHE A 122 15.23 13.61 5.36
C PHE A 122 14.62 13.16 4.04
N TYR A 123 15.07 13.74 2.94
CA TYR A 123 14.55 13.47 1.61
C TYR A 123 15.44 12.48 0.89
N VAL A 124 14.95 11.26 0.69
CA VAL A 124 15.64 10.21 -0.06
C VAL A 124 15.28 10.38 -1.53
N GLN A 125 16.26 10.83 -2.32
CA GLN A 125 16.13 11.01 -3.76
C GLN A 125 16.40 9.69 -4.48
N VAL A 126 15.56 9.39 -5.46
CA VAL A 126 15.61 8.13 -6.21
C VAL A 126 15.44 8.39 -7.69
N THR A 127 16.27 7.74 -8.50
CA THR A 127 16.04 7.61 -9.94
C THR A 127 15.51 6.22 -10.22
N VAL A 128 14.43 6.17 -11.00
CA VAL A 128 13.83 4.91 -11.47
C VAL A 128 14.03 4.79 -12.97
N SER A 129 14.46 3.64 -13.45
CA SER A 129 14.67 3.34 -14.88
C SER A 129 13.79 2.19 -15.37
N ASN A 130 13.30 2.26 -16.60
CA ASN A 130 12.53 1.18 -17.23
C ASN A 130 13.51 0.18 -17.86
N GLU A 131 13.63 -1.03 -17.30
CA GLU A 131 14.65 -2.00 -17.75
C GLU A 131 14.15 -2.87 -18.91
N THR A 132 12.85 -2.97 -19.07
CA THR A 132 12.19 -3.91 -19.98
C THR A 132 11.51 -3.25 -21.16
N GLY A 133 11.25 -1.95 -21.09
CA GLY A 133 10.63 -1.14 -22.13
C GLY A 133 9.13 -1.36 -22.27
N ASP A 134 8.45 -1.82 -21.22
CA ASP A 134 6.99 -1.86 -21.20
C ASP A 134 6.42 -0.49 -20.91
N ASP A 135 5.13 -0.33 -21.21
CA ASP A 135 4.39 0.85 -20.81
C ASP A 135 4.12 0.84 -19.29
N PHE A 136 4.83 1.73 -18.59
CA PHE A 136 4.64 2.00 -17.16
C PHE A 136 4.20 3.46 -16.93
N SER A 137 3.64 4.12 -17.94
CA SER A 137 3.38 5.57 -17.93
C SER A 137 2.48 6.08 -16.80
N ALA A 138 1.67 5.18 -16.21
CA ALA A 138 0.73 5.48 -15.13
C ALA A 138 1.13 4.90 -13.76
N ALA A 139 2.32 4.30 -13.63
CA ALA A 139 2.75 3.64 -12.40
C ALA A 139 3.97 4.31 -11.77
N ARG A 140 3.99 4.30 -10.44
CA ARG A 140 5.11 4.78 -9.63
C ARG A 140 5.61 3.66 -8.74
N VAL A 141 6.92 3.57 -8.60
CA VAL A 141 7.56 2.74 -7.56
C VAL A 141 7.13 3.24 -6.17
N ILE A 142 6.77 2.29 -5.32
CA ILE A 142 6.41 2.48 -3.92
C ILE A 142 7.36 1.66 -3.03
N GLY A 143 7.17 1.71 -1.70
CA GLY A 143 7.95 0.87 -0.78
C GLY A 143 9.39 1.33 -0.58
N ILE A 144 9.70 2.58 -0.91
CA ILE A 144 11.00 3.18 -0.62
C ILE A 144 10.93 3.88 0.73
N ARG A 145 11.92 3.67 1.59
CA ARG A 145 11.98 4.26 2.94
C ARG A 145 13.39 4.71 3.31
N GLY A 146 13.50 5.73 4.17
CA GLY A 146 14.77 6.14 4.75
C GLY A 146 15.20 5.21 5.89
N LEU A 147 16.50 4.94 5.97
CA LEU A 147 17.13 4.19 7.06
C LEU A 147 18.03 5.09 7.90
N LEU A 148 17.88 4.98 9.22
CA LEU A 148 18.81 5.52 10.20
C LEU A 148 20.17 4.80 10.14
N LYS A 149 21.18 5.36 10.80
CA LYS A 149 22.54 4.82 10.83
C LYS A 149 22.63 3.37 11.33
N ASP A 150 21.74 2.97 12.24
CA ASP A 150 21.66 1.61 12.77
C ASP A 150 20.88 0.64 11.87
N GLY A 151 20.38 1.11 10.72
CA GLY A 151 19.57 0.34 9.78
C GLY A 151 18.09 0.25 10.16
N SER A 152 17.65 0.89 11.25
CA SER A 152 16.23 1.03 11.56
C SER A 152 15.56 2.06 10.65
N LYS A 153 14.23 1.98 10.51
CA LYS A 153 13.46 3.00 9.78
C LYS A 153 13.30 4.26 10.64
N GLY A 154 13.12 5.41 10.00
CA GLY A 154 12.68 6.60 10.69
C GLY A 154 11.26 6.46 11.27
N ARG A 155 10.80 7.53 11.92
CA ARG A 155 9.51 7.51 12.66
C ARG A 155 8.33 7.44 11.69
N ILE A 156 8.36 8.23 10.62
CA ILE A 156 7.28 8.35 9.63
C ILE A 156 7.88 8.52 8.24
N GLY A 157 7.42 7.74 7.28
CA GLY A 157 7.71 7.91 5.86
C GLY A 157 6.50 8.52 5.16
N LEU A 158 6.70 9.63 4.44
CA LEU A 158 5.66 10.35 3.71
C LEU A 158 6.10 10.54 2.25
N SER A 159 5.19 10.25 1.33
CA SER A 159 5.24 10.75 -0.04
C SER A 159 4.80 12.22 0.01
N ALA A 160 5.71 13.12 0.33
CA ALA A 160 5.43 14.54 0.39
C ALA A 160 5.94 15.20 -0.89
N ASP A 161 5.07 15.95 -1.57
CA ASP A 161 5.51 16.89 -2.59
C ASP A 161 6.02 18.15 -1.89
N SER A 162 7.32 18.40 -2.00
CA SER A 162 7.98 19.61 -1.51
C SER A 162 9.02 20.08 -2.54
N PRO A 163 9.53 21.31 -2.44
CA PRO A 163 10.62 21.76 -3.33
C PRO A 163 11.86 20.86 -3.29
N LYS A 164 12.07 20.13 -2.18
CA LYS A 164 13.17 19.17 -1.99
C LYS A 164 12.77 17.73 -2.26
N CYS A 165 11.50 17.44 -2.51
CA CYS A 165 10.97 16.11 -2.70
C CYS A 165 9.89 16.18 -3.78
N HIS A 166 10.33 16.14 -5.04
CA HIS A 166 9.43 16.18 -6.19
C HIS A 166 9.45 14.83 -6.89
N SER A 167 8.28 14.37 -7.31
CA SER A 167 8.17 13.20 -8.18
C SER A 167 7.80 13.62 -9.58
N ASP A 168 8.70 13.34 -10.52
CA ASP A 168 8.52 13.66 -11.93
C ASP A 168 7.28 12.96 -12.50
N ALA A 169 6.71 13.51 -13.57
CA ALA A 169 5.63 12.85 -14.30
C ALA A 169 6.14 11.56 -14.95
N THR A 170 5.30 10.52 -14.95
CA THR A 170 5.65 9.21 -15.50
C THR A 170 5.15 9.00 -16.92
N GLY A 171 4.49 9.98 -17.56
CA GLY A 171 3.82 9.81 -18.86
C GLY A 171 4.68 9.22 -19.97
N ASP A 172 5.99 9.52 -19.96
CA ASP A 172 6.96 9.04 -20.96
C ASP A 172 7.71 7.76 -20.53
N PHE A 173 7.30 7.13 -19.43
CA PHE A 173 7.95 5.93 -18.87
C PHE A 173 7.54 4.65 -19.63
N THR A 174 7.67 4.68 -20.96
CA THR A 174 7.17 3.65 -21.89
C THR A 174 8.26 2.95 -22.70
N ALA A 175 9.50 3.42 -22.60
CA ALA A 175 10.63 2.91 -23.38
C ALA A 175 11.74 2.38 -22.48
N LYS A 176 12.49 1.39 -22.98
CA LYS A 176 13.65 0.86 -22.26
C LYS A 176 14.69 1.97 -22.08
N GLY A 177 15.16 2.15 -20.85
CA GLY A 177 16.09 3.21 -20.48
C GLY A 177 15.42 4.55 -20.17
N ALA A 178 14.10 4.70 -20.35
CA ALA A 178 13.38 5.86 -19.83
C ALA A 178 13.56 5.94 -18.32
N THR A 179 13.65 7.16 -17.79
CA THR A 179 13.88 7.40 -16.36
C THR A 179 12.95 8.47 -15.83
N TYR A 180 12.62 8.38 -14.55
CA TYR A 180 12.00 9.48 -13.81
C TYR A 180 12.59 9.58 -12.40
N GLY A 181 12.60 10.78 -11.85
CA GLY A 181 12.96 11.07 -10.46
C GLY A 181 11.77 10.96 -9.52
N THR A 182 11.99 10.42 -8.34
CA THR A 182 11.02 10.43 -7.25
C THR A 182 11.72 10.57 -5.91
N CYS A 183 10.96 10.89 -4.88
CA CYS A 183 11.48 11.11 -3.56
C CYS A 183 10.53 10.57 -2.49
N THR A 184 11.10 10.11 -1.37
CA THR A 184 10.36 9.88 -0.13
C THR A 184 10.96 10.73 0.98
N MET A 185 10.09 11.28 1.83
CA MET A 185 10.50 11.99 3.04
C MET A 185 10.44 11.03 4.23
N GLU A 186 11.51 10.97 5.02
CA GLU A 186 11.57 10.22 6.27
C GLU A 186 11.79 11.19 7.43
N LEU A 187 10.88 11.19 8.40
CA LEU A 187 10.99 12.02 9.60
C LEU A 187 11.81 11.29 10.67
N ALA A 188 12.91 11.92 11.10
CA ALA A 188 13.75 11.41 12.18
C ALA A 188 13.58 12.25 13.45
N VAL A 189 13.73 11.60 14.61
CA VAL A 189 13.78 12.29 15.91
C VAL A 189 15.03 13.17 16.01
N PRO A 190 15.05 14.21 16.88
CA PRO A 190 16.23 15.02 17.13
C PRO A 190 17.48 14.17 17.39
N GLY A 191 18.59 14.52 16.73
CA GLY A 191 19.88 13.82 16.87
C GLY A 191 20.01 12.52 16.07
N ALA A 192 18.92 11.98 15.52
CA ALA A 192 18.99 10.86 14.58
C ALA A 192 19.25 11.35 13.14
N THR A 193 19.95 10.52 12.37
CA THR A 193 20.31 10.82 10.98
C THR A 193 19.90 9.67 10.09
N VAL A 194 19.16 9.97 9.02
CA VAL A 194 18.91 9.05 7.92
C VAL A 194 20.15 9.04 7.02
N THR A 195 20.80 7.89 6.90
CA THR A 195 22.03 7.72 6.12
C THR A 195 21.88 6.71 4.99
N GLY A 196 20.77 5.98 4.95
CA GLY A 196 20.51 4.98 3.92
C GLY A 196 19.06 4.99 3.44
N ALA A 197 18.78 4.07 2.53
CA ALA A 197 17.44 3.82 2.02
C ALA A 197 17.17 2.31 2.00
N LYS A 198 15.91 1.93 1.92
CA LYS A 198 15.51 0.55 1.60
C LYS A 198 14.36 0.51 0.62
N TYR A 199 14.21 -0.64 0.01
CA TYR A 199 13.06 -1.02 -0.81
C TYR A 199 12.47 -2.34 -0.30
N ASP A 200 11.19 -2.32 0.06
CA ASP A 200 10.47 -3.42 0.69
C ASP A 200 9.00 -3.56 0.22
N ASP A 201 8.77 -3.49 -1.10
CA ASP A 201 7.41 -3.63 -1.63
C ASP A 201 6.89 -5.09 -1.70
N GLY A 202 5.58 -5.20 -1.97
CA GLY A 202 4.82 -6.46 -1.99
C GLY A 202 4.76 -7.19 -3.34
N TYR A 203 5.62 -6.90 -4.31
CA TYR A 203 5.61 -7.54 -5.63
C TYR A 203 6.30 -8.92 -5.68
N ALA A 204 6.48 -9.59 -4.54
CA ALA A 204 7.04 -10.94 -4.46
C ALA A 204 6.29 -11.98 -5.33
N TRP A 205 5.00 -11.74 -5.59
CA TRP A 205 4.18 -12.60 -6.46
C TRP A 205 4.50 -12.45 -7.96
N LEU A 206 5.19 -11.38 -8.36
CA LEU A 206 5.58 -11.12 -9.75
C LEU A 206 6.78 -11.97 -10.19
N ALA A 207 7.66 -12.36 -9.27
CA ALA A 207 8.86 -13.13 -9.59
C ALA A 207 9.30 -14.01 -8.41
N LYS A 208 9.59 -15.28 -8.69
CA LYS A 208 10.08 -16.18 -7.64
C LYS A 208 11.40 -15.67 -7.06
N GLY A 209 11.50 -15.61 -5.74
CA GLY A 209 12.72 -15.24 -5.04
C GLY A 209 12.94 -13.73 -4.92
N THR A 210 11.90 -12.91 -5.11
CA THR A 210 11.95 -11.45 -4.93
C THR A 210 11.10 -10.97 -3.74
N ASP A 211 11.14 -11.69 -2.63
CA ASP A 211 10.44 -11.30 -1.39
C ASP A 211 11.21 -10.20 -0.64
N TYR A 212 10.99 -8.96 -1.07
CA TYR A 212 11.63 -7.79 -0.48
C TYR A 212 10.96 -7.32 0.82
N GLN A 213 9.72 -7.73 1.09
CA GLN A 213 9.09 -7.45 2.39
C GLN A 213 9.78 -8.23 3.51
N ALA A 214 10.08 -9.52 3.26
CA ALA A 214 10.81 -10.33 4.21
C ALA A 214 12.29 -9.93 4.29
N ASN A 215 12.92 -9.63 3.15
CA ASN A 215 14.34 -9.30 3.06
C ASN A 215 14.56 -8.06 2.16
N PRO A 216 14.45 -6.84 2.71
CA PRO A 216 14.58 -5.60 1.95
C PRO A 216 15.92 -5.48 1.25
N ILE A 217 15.93 -4.81 0.08
CA ILE A 217 17.17 -4.27 -0.48
C ILE A 217 17.51 -3.00 0.30
N GLY A 218 18.77 -2.83 0.68
CA GLY A 218 19.24 -1.65 1.41
C GLY A 218 20.34 -0.91 0.67
N TRP A 219 20.29 0.42 0.66
CA TRP A 219 21.37 1.31 0.23
C TRP A 219 21.98 2.00 1.44
N GLN A 220 23.31 1.97 1.56
CA GLN A 220 24.06 2.63 2.62
C GLN A 220 25.30 3.35 2.06
N PRO A 221 25.92 4.29 2.79
CA PRO A 221 27.14 4.97 2.35
C PRO A 221 28.34 4.02 2.16
#